data_AF-A0A7X8ZMC7-F1
#
_entry.id   AF-A0A7X8ZMC7-F1
#
_cell.length_a   1.000
_cell.length_b   1.000
_cell.length_c   1.000
_cell.angle_alpha   90.00
_cell.angle_beta   90.00
_cell.angle_gamma   90.00
#
_symmetry.space_group_name_H-M   'P 1'
#
loop_
_entity.id
_entity.type
_entity.pdbx_description
1 polymer ?
#
loop_
_entity_poly.entity_id
_entity_poly.type
_entity_poly.pdbx_seq_one_letter_code
_entity_poly.pdbx_strand_id
1 'polypeptide(L)'
;MAVFEALKIDHLSDKRRVHRWFLILFALASAVYLTEYDTQAIFDFQQKIMRFTVTQTAFPFPPNAWVIALLKETGLFVIALFFMLLYALHWLTEPMRPLKEDTLADDQVIFRRNPLIIDLPLFTLKENVSPLRAATRAFPSLLLIVASTLIIYVLSLPLYRVPFYIVASTFSMSVFVLIFDEKNIPSSLESSAALTGGMKFAIFVSFFFLRSVLNFGENVLLLIMGSKATVDGLIRAFFFALKTLSFGRMAGITFRLAYYKESPAFQDRMDEQ
;
A
#
# COMPACT_ATOMS: atom_id res chain seq x y z
N MET A 1 -9.05 8.76 -11.81
CA MET A 1 -7.89 9.69 -11.83
C MET A 1 -6.81 9.32 -10.81
N ALA A 2 -7.16 9.18 -9.51
CA ALA A 2 -6.19 8.85 -8.44
C ALA A 2 -5.36 7.58 -8.69
N VAL A 3 -5.96 6.53 -9.27
CA VAL A 3 -5.26 5.26 -9.56
C VAL A 3 -4.15 5.42 -10.61
N PHE A 4 -4.40 6.17 -11.69
CA PHE A 4 -3.36 6.44 -12.70
C PHE A 4 -2.23 7.32 -12.14
N GLU A 5 -2.57 8.22 -11.21
CA GLU A 5 -1.57 9.04 -10.52
C GLU A 5 -0.76 8.24 -9.51
N ALA A 6 -1.35 7.21 -8.90
CA ALA A 6 -0.66 6.28 -8.02
C ALA A 6 0.39 5.42 -8.73
N LEU A 7 0.18 5.12 -10.02
CA LEU A 7 1.13 4.37 -10.85
C LEU A 7 2.37 5.19 -11.24
N LYS A 8 2.32 6.53 -11.14
CA LYS A 8 3.45 7.41 -11.45
C LYS A 8 4.43 7.49 -10.28
N ILE A 9 5.06 6.35 -9.97
CA ILE A 9 5.97 6.21 -8.82
C ILE A 9 7.19 7.15 -8.90
N ASP A 10 7.63 7.51 -10.11
CA ASP A 10 8.81 8.36 -10.35
C ASP A 10 8.50 9.86 -10.38
N HIS A 11 7.26 10.26 -10.08
CA HIS A 11 6.87 11.67 -9.96
C HIS A 11 7.17 12.19 -8.54
N LEU A 12 8.45 12.11 -8.14
CA LEU A 12 9.03 12.72 -6.93
C LEU A 12 10.25 13.55 -7.34
N SER A 13 10.64 14.55 -6.55
CA SER A 13 11.78 15.43 -6.89
C SER A 13 13.11 14.66 -6.92
N ASP A 14 13.26 13.63 -6.09
CA ASP A 14 14.42 12.74 -6.05
C ASP A 14 14.11 11.36 -6.66
N LYS A 15 14.04 11.30 -8.00
CA LYS A 15 13.80 10.05 -8.75
C LYS A 15 14.80 8.94 -8.41
N ARG A 16 16.06 9.32 -8.12
CA ARG A 16 17.13 8.35 -7.81
C ARG A 16 16.82 7.56 -6.55
N ARG A 17 16.20 8.19 -5.56
CA ARG A 17 15.80 7.53 -4.31
C ARG A 17 14.69 6.50 -4.54
N VAL A 18 13.68 6.86 -5.32
CA VAL A 18 12.58 5.94 -5.68
C VAL A 18 13.11 4.72 -6.42
N HIS A 19 14.00 4.93 -7.39
CA HIS A 19 14.63 3.82 -8.11
C HIS A 19 15.43 2.90 -7.17
N ARG A 20 16.16 3.44 -6.19
CA ARG A 20 16.86 2.61 -5.19
C ARG A 20 15.88 1.79 -4.35
N TRP A 21 14.78 2.38 -3.89
CA TRP A 21 13.75 1.65 -3.15
C TRP A 21 13.11 0.55 -4.00
N PHE A 22 12.80 0.85 -5.26
CA PHE A 22 12.31 -0.12 -6.21
C PHE A 22 13.29 -1.29 -6.38
N LEU A 23 14.58 -1.01 -6.59
CA LEU A 23 15.62 -2.02 -6.74
C LEU A 23 15.80 -2.87 -5.47
N ILE A 24 15.74 -2.26 -4.28
CA ILE A 24 15.83 -2.98 -3.01
C ILE A 24 14.63 -3.94 -2.86
N LEU A 25 13.41 -3.45 -3.09
CA LEU A 25 12.19 -4.26 -3.03
C LEU A 25 12.24 -5.39 -4.06
N PHE A 26 12.68 -5.10 -5.28
CA PHE A 26 12.84 -6.07 -6.34
C PHE A 26 13.87 -7.15 -5.98
N ALA A 27 15.04 -6.77 -5.45
CA ALA A 27 16.08 -7.72 -5.06
C ALA A 27 15.62 -8.63 -3.91
N LEU A 28 14.98 -8.06 -2.88
CA LEU A 28 14.42 -8.83 -1.76
C LEU A 28 13.33 -9.79 -2.21
N ALA A 29 12.40 -9.33 -3.05
CA ALA A 29 11.34 -10.16 -3.58
C ALA A 29 11.87 -11.24 -4.53
N SER A 30 12.85 -10.92 -5.37
CA SER A 30 13.50 -11.89 -6.26
C SER A 30 14.19 -12.99 -5.45
N ALA A 31 14.92 -12.62 -4.40
CA ALA A 31 15.56 -13.59 -3.51
C ALA A 31 14.53 -14.56 -2.87
N VAL A 32 13.33 -14.08 -2.57
CA VAL A 32 12.26 -14.92 -2.02
C VAL A 32 11.58 -15.76 -3.11
N TYR A 33 11.16 -15.16 -4.22
CA TYR A 33 10.40 -15.86 -5.26
C TYR A 33 11.23 -16.85 -6.08
N LEU A 34 12.56 -16.64 -6.18
CA LEU A 34 13.46 -17.58 -6.85
C LEU A 34 13.90 -18.74 -5.95
N THR A 35 13.63 -18.67 -4.64
CA THR A 35 13.93 -19.79 -3.75
C THR A 35 12.84 -20.84 -3.82
N GLU A 36 13.18 -21.99 -4.38
CA GLU A 36 12.32 -23.17 -4.40
C GLU A 36 12.01 -23.65 -2.98
N TYR A 37 10.81 -24.19 -2.82
CA TYR A 37 10.36 -24.87 -1.62
C TYR A 37 9.77 -26.21 -2.01
N ASP A 38 9.78 -27.16 -1.07
CA ASP A 38 9.18 -28.47 -1.28
C ASP A 38 7.65 -28.35 -1.42
N THR A 39 7.21 -28.18 -2.66
CA THR A 39 5.80 -28.03 -3.03
C THR A 39 5.00 -29.30 -2.73
N GLN A 40 5.63 -30.47 -2.76
CA GLN A 40 4.97 -31.75 -2.45
C GLN A 40 4.63 -31.84 -0.97
N ALA A 41 5.56 -31.49 -0.08
CA ALA A 41 5.30 -31.47 1.36
C ALA A 41 4.15 -30.52 1.74
N ILE A 42 4.06 -29.37 1.07
CA ILE A 42 2.96 -28.40 1.27
C ILE A 42 1.63 -28.97 0.76
N PHE A 43 1.62 -29.57 -0.43
CA PHE A 43 0.41 -30.17 -1.00
C PHE A 43 -0.12 -31.32 -0.12
N ASP A 44 0.76 -32.20 0.34
CA ASP A 44 0.42 -33.31 1.22
C ASP A 44 -0.16 -32.82 2.57
N PHE A 45 0.40 -31.73 3.10
CA PHE A 45 -0.13 -31.10 4.31
C PHE A 45 -1.55 -30.54 4.10
N GLN A 46 -1.81 -29.85 2.99
CA GLN A 46 -3.15 -29.35 2.65
C GLN A 46 -4.16 -30.49 2.51
N GLN A 47 -3.78 -31.60 1.86
CA GLN A 47 -4.62 -32.79 1.76
C GLN A 47 -4.93 -33.40 3.13
N LYS A 48 -3.94 -33.46 4.03
CA LYS A 48 -4.13 -33.95 5.40
C LYS A 48 -5.06 -33.03 6.21
N ILE A 49 -4.97 -31.70 6.05
CA ILE A 49 -5.92 -30.77 6.69
C ILE A 49 -7.34 -31.00 6.17
N MET A 50 -7.53 -31.12 4.86
CA MET A 50 -8.86 -31.37 4.28
C MET A 50 -9.45 -32.68 4.80
N ARG A 51 -8.63 -33.74 4.92
CA ARG A 51 -9.05 -35.01 5.52
C ARG A 51 -9.39 -34.85 7.00
N PHE A 52 -8.60 -34.10 7.77
CA PHE A 52 -8.92 -33.79 9.17
C PHE A 52 -10.32 -33.17 9.32
N THR A 53 -10.65 -32.18 8.49
CA THR A 53 -11.94 -31.48 8.54
C THR A 53 -13.13 -32.40 8.21
N VAL A 54 -12.92 -33.42 7.36
CA VAL A 54 -14.00 -34.33 6.90
C VAL A 54 -14.09 -35.60 7.74
N THR A 55 -12.96 -36.15 8.20
CA THR A 55 -12.86 -37.49 8.81
C THR A 55 -12.42 -37.49 10.27
N GLN A 56 -12.22 -36.31 10.89
CA GLN A 56 -11.84 -36.16 12.30
C GLN A 56 -10.61 -36.99 12.72
N THR A 57 -9.61 -37.12 11.84
CA THR A 57 -8.31 -37.74 12.17
C THR A 57 -7.52 -36.89 13.17
N ALA A 58 -6.34 -37.33 13.61
CA ALA A 58 -5.44 -36.47 14.38
C ALA A 58 -5.06 -35.20 13.59
N PHE A 59 -4.91 -34.06 14.28
CA PHE A 59 -4.55 -32.79 13.65
C PHE A 59 -3.14 -32.89 13.04
N PRO A 60 -2.96 -32.61 11.73
CA PRO A 60 -1.67 -32.71 11.10
C PRO A 60 -0.74 -31.57 11.54
N PHE A 61 0.51 -31.89 11.85
CA PHE A 61 1.52 -30.87 12.12
C PHE A 61 2.03 -30.25 10.81
N PRO A 62 2.23 -28.91 10.77
CA PRO A 62 2.74 -28.23 9.58
C PRO A 62 4.18 -28.64 9.29
N PRO A 63 4.53 -28.97 8.03
CA PRO A 63 5.90 -29.28 7.65
C PRO A 63 6.78 -28.02 7.66
N ASN A 64 8.10 -28.20 7.80
CA ASN A 64 9.07 -27.10 7.78
C ASN A 64 8.95 -26.24 6.52
N ALA A 65 8.69 -26.85 5.36
CA ALA A 65 8.49 -26.13 4.09
C ALA A 65 7.32 -25.14 4.17
N TRP A 66 6.22 -25.51 4.83
CA TRP A 66 5.06 -24.63 5.02
C TRP A 66 5.40 -23.46 5.94
N VAL A 67 6.11 -23.72 7.05
CA VAL A 67 6.53 -22.68 7.99
C VAL A 67 7.50 -21.69 7.33
N ILE A 68 8.46 -22.20 6.55
CA ILE A 68 9.41 -21.36 5.81
C ILE A 68 8.70 -20.51 4.75
N ALA A 69 7.76 -21.08 4.00
CA ALA A 69 6.96 -20.34 3.03
C ALA A 69 6.17 -19.21 3.71
N LEU A 70 5.51 -19.51 4.83
CA LEU A 70 4.76 -18.53 5.61
C LEU A 70 5.66 -17.41 6.15
N LEU A 71 6.84 -17.74 6.67
CA LEU A 71 7.81 -16.75 7.16
C LEU A 71 8.30 -15.84 6.03
N LYS A 72 8.58 -16.39 4.84
CA LYS A 72 8.99 -15.61 3.66
C LYS A 72 7.90 -14.65 3.21
N GLU A 73 6.66 -15.12 3.08
CA GLU A 73 5.52 -14.29 2.67
C GLU A 73 5.22 -13.20 3.71
N THR A 74 5.21 -13.56 4.99
CA THR A 74 5.00 -12.61 6.08
C THR A 74 6.12 -11.58 6.14
N GLY A 75 7.38 -12.00 5.95
CA GLY A 75 8.54 -11.11 5.88
C GLY A 75 8.43 -10.10 4.74
N LEU A 76 8.10 -10.55 3.52
CA LEU A 76 7.85 -9.66 2.39
C LEU A 76 6.70 -8.70 2.65
N PHE A 77 5.62 -9.16 3.28
CA PHE A 77 4.49 -8.31 3.63
C PHE A 77 4.89 -7.19 4.61
N VAL A 78 5.66 -7.52 5.67
CA VAL A 78 6.19 -6.54 6.63
C VAL A 78 7.10 -5.52 5.93
N ILE A 79 8.00 -5.98 5.06
CA ILE A 79 8.87 -5.10 4.26
C ILE A 79 8.02 -4.18 3.37
N ALA A 80 7.01 -4.71 2.70
CA ALA A 80 6.13 -3.95 1.83
C ALA A 80 5.38 -2.85 2.60
N LEU A 81 4.83 -3.17 3.79
CA LEU A 81 4.17 -2.18 4.64
C LEU A 81 5.11 -1.04 5.04
N PHE A 82 6.36 -1.36 5.37
CA PHE A 82 7.35 -0.34 5.73
C PHE A 82 7.63 0.60 4.56
N PHE A 83 7.89 0.04 3.38
CA PHE A 83 8.16 0.84 2.17
C PHE A 83 6.93 1.61 1.68
N MET A 84 5.72 1.06 1.83
CA MET A 84 4.46 1.78 1.57
C MET A 84 4.37 3.03 2.45
N LEU A 85 4.58 2.88 3.76
CA LEU A 85 4.55 4.00 4.71
C LEU A 85 5.64 5.02 4.42
N LEU A 86 6.88 4.56 4.22
CA LEU A 86 8.03 5.40 3.92
C LEU A 86 7.82 6.22 2.65
N TYR A 87 7.35 5.58 1.58
CA TYR A 87 7.07 6.24 0.31
C TYR A 87 5.92 7.25 0.45
N ALA A 88 4.84 6.87 1.12
CA ALA A 88 3.69 7.75 1.36
C ALA A 88 4.10 9.02 2.12
N LEU A 89 4.86 8.88 3.20
CA LEU A 89 5.37 10.01 3.98
C LEU A 89 6.31 10.87 3.15
N HIS A 90 7.23 10.24 2.41
CA HIS A 90 8.15 11.00 1.56
C HIS A 90 7.39 11.84 0.53
N TRP A 91 6.35 11.28 -0.09
CA TRP A 91 5.50 11.99 -1.03
C TRP A 91 4.67 13.10 -0.38
N LEU A 92 4.10 12.85 0.80
CA LEU A 92 3.27 13.83 1.51
C LEU A 92 4.09 15.05 1.98
N THR A 93 5.37 14.86 2.29
CA THR A 93 6.26 15.87 2.88
C THR A 93 7.16 16.58 1.88
N GLU A 94 7.17 16.13 0.62
CA GLU A 94 7.99 16.76 -0.39
C GLU A 94 7.45 18.18 -0.67
N PRO A 95 8.27 19.23 -0.57
CA PRO A 95 7.83 20.58 -0.87
C PRO A 95 7.34 20.62 -2.32
N MET A 96 6.14 21.14 -2.54
CA MET A 96 5.56 21.31 -3.88
C MET A 96 6.48 22.25 -4.68
N ARG A 97 7.42 21.68 -5.44
CA ARG A 97 8.26 22.46 -6.34
C ARG A 97 7.52 22.60 -7.67
N PRO A 98 7.35 23.82 -8.21
CA PRO A 98 6.94 23.98 -9.60
C PRO A 98 7.97 23.28 -10.49
N LEU A 99 7.49 22.50 -11.44
CA LEU A 99 8.34 21.84 -12.43
C LEU A 99 9.04 22.95 -13.23
N LYS A 100 10.34 23.13 -13.04
CA LYS A 100 11.14 23.95 -13.95
C LYS A 100 11.45 23.04 -15.14
N GLU A 101 10.68 23.15 -16.21
CA GLU A 101 11.03 22.52 -17.48
C GLU A 101 12.30 23.20 -18.01
N ASP A 102 13.43 22.51 -17.91
CA ASP A 102 14.64 22.85 -18.66
C ASP A 102 14.40 22.44 -20.13
N THR A 103 13.57 23.22 -20.83
CA THR A 103 13.53 23.21 -22.29
C THR A 103 13.43 24.65 -22.79
N LEU A 104 14.42 25.00 -23.59
CA LEU A 104 14.53 26.23 -24.34
C LEU A 104 13.25 26.53 -25.12
N ALA A 105 12.87 27.80 -25.09
CA ALA A 105 11.97 28.49 -26.01
C ALA A 105 10.46 28.24 -25.90
N ASP A 106 9.80 29.39 -25.79
CA ASP A 106 8.41 29.72 -26.09
C ASP A 106 7.42 29.76 -24.92
N ASP A 107 6.79 30.94 -24.82
CA ASP A 107 6.00 31.48 -23.71
C ASP A 107 4.63 30.80 -23.59
N GLN A 108 4.62 29.51 -23.33
CA GLN A 108 3.46 28.84 -22.76
C GLN A 108 3.93 27.97 -21.59
N VAL A 109 3.88 28.56 -20.39
CA VAL A 109 3.88 27.80 -19.15
C VAL A 109 2.63 26.90 -19.17
N ILE A 110 2.74 25.74 -19.83
CA ILE A 110 1.78 24.67 -19.66
C ILE A 110 2.03 24.18 -18.25
N PHE A 111 1.33 24.79 -17.29
CA PHE A 111 1.13 24.19 -15.99
C PHE A 111 0.56 22.81 -16.27
N ARG A 112 1.39 21.78 -16.22
CA ARG A 112 0.92 20.41 -16.07
C ARG A 112 0.39 20.34 -14.65
N ARG A 113 -0.78 20.95 -14.43
CA ARG A 113 -1.67 20.72 -13.28
C ARG A 113 -1.86 19.22 -13.28
N ASN A 114 -1.09 18.53 -12.45
CA ASN A 114 -1.52 17.24 -11.97
C ASN A 114 -2.87 17.54 -11.30
N PRO A 115 -4.02 17.03 -11.80
CA PRO A 115 -5.32 17.52 -11.35
C PRO A 115 -5.68 17.08 -9.91
N LEU A 116 -4.74 16.40 -9.24
CA LEU A 116 -4.74 16.05 -7.83
C LEU A 116 -3.79 16.93 -6.99
N ILE A 117 -3.10 17.91 -7.61
CA ILE A 117 -2.49 19.06 -6.93
C ILE A 117 -3.61 20.07 -6.75
N ILE A 118 -4.43 19.80 -5.76
CA ILE A 118 -5.13 20.84 -5.04
C ILE A 118 -4.05 21.51 -4.20
N ASP A 119 -3.95 22.84 -4.24
CA ASP A 119 -3.10 23.60 -3.34
C ASP A 119 -3.60 23.36 -1.91
N LEU A 120 -3.11 22.29 -1.27
CA LEU A 120 -3.36 22.07 0.14
C LEU A 120 -2.38 22.93 0.94
N PRO A 121 -2.85 23.93 1.71
CA PRO A 121 -2.08 24.39 2.84
C PRO A 121 -2.03 23.23 3.86
N LEU A 122 -0.97 23.12 4.66
CA LEU A 122 -0.81 22.13 5.77
C LEU A 122 -0.29 20.72 5.45
N PHE A 123 0.85 20.55 4.78
CA PHE A 123 1.66 19.33 5.02
C PHE A 123 3.13 19.65 5.25
N THR A 124 3.39 20.57 6.17
CA THR A 124 4.66 20.49 6.89
C THR A 124 4.48 19.41 7.96
N LEU A 125 5.03 18.21 7.70
CA LEU A 125 5.57 17.42 8.82
C LEU A 125 6.32 18.45 9.66
N LYS A 126 5.92 18.67 10.93
CA LYS A 126 6.54 19.62 11.88
C LYS A 126 8.00 19.79 11.48
N GLU A 127 8.39 20.97 10.99
CA GLU A 127 9.41 21.28 9.95
C GLU A 127 10.79 20.56 9.99
N ASN A 128 11.03 19.70 10.98
CA ASN A 128 12.31 19.10 11.34
C ASN A 128 12.32 17.56 11.42
N VAL A 129 11.23 16.84 11.08
CA VAL A 129 11.22 15.37 11.14
C VAL A 129 11.48 14.76 9.77
N SER A 130 12.50 13.89 9.66
CA SER A 130 12.77 13.18 8.40
C SER A 130 11.71 12.10 8.14
N PRO A 131 11.24 11.90 6.90
CA PRO A 131 10.22 10.89 6.57
C PRO A 131 10.60 9.48 7.01
N LEU A 132 11.89 9.15 6.93
CA LEU A 132 12.42 7.87 7.41
C LEU A 132 12.26 7.71 8.92
N ARG A 133 12.58 8.75 9.71
CA ARG A 133 12.44 8.71 11.17
C ARG A 133 10.99 8.65 11.60
N ALA A 134 10.10 9.33 10.89
CA ALA A 134 8.66 9.23 11.11
C ALA A 134 8.15 7.81 10.80
N ALA A 135 8.55 7.24 9.66
CA ALA A 135 8.19 5.88 9.28
C ALA A 135 8.65 4.85 10.31
N THR A 136 9.91 4.89 10.73
CA THR A 136 10.46 3.92 11.70
C THR A 136 9.79 4.01 13.07
N ARG A 137 9.45 5.22 13.53
CA ARG A 137 8.74 5.42 14.80
C ARG A 137 7.30 4.91 14.76
N ALA A 138 6.59 5.12 13.66
CA ALA A 138 5.19 4.73 13.52
C ALA A 138 4.99 3.28 13.08
N PHE A 139 6.04 2.63 12.55
CA PHE A 139 5.94 1.28 12.00
C PHE A 139 5.44 0.22 13.00
N PRO A 140 5.88 0.19 14.28
CA PRO A 140 5.32 -0.74 15.26
C PRO A 140 3.83 -0.55 15.47
N SER A 141 3.36 0.70 15.54
CA SER A 141 1.93 1.01 15.66
C SER A 141 1.14 0.59 14.41
N LEU A 142 1.71 0.80 13.21
CA LEU A 142 1.12 0.30 11.96
C LEU A 142 0.97 -1.23 12.00
N LEU A 143 2.00 -1.96 12.43
CA LEU A 143 1.95 -3.41 12.53
C LEU A 143 0.87 -3.87 13.52
N LEU A 144 0.73 -3.21 14.66
CA LEU A 144 -0.34 -3.52 15.63
C LEU A 144 -1.74 -3.29 15.03
N ILE A 145 -1.94 -2.18 14.31
CA ILE A 145 -3.20 -1.88 13.63
C ILE A 145 -3.50 -2.96 12.60
N VAL A 146 -2.53 -3.28 11.71
CA VAL A 146 -2.71 -4.31 10.68
C VAL A 146 -2.96 -5.69 11.30
N ALA A 147 -2.19 -6.08 12.32
CA ALA A 147 -2.35 -7.36 13.01
C ALA A 147 -3.72 -7.48 13.69
N SER A 148 -4.23 -6.41 14.30
CA SER A 148 -5.56 -6.43 14.90
C SER A 148 -6.68 -6.61 13.87
N THR A 149 -6.49 -6.13 12.63
CA THR A 149 -7.44 -6.36 11.54
C THR A 149 -7.44 -7.80 10.99
N LEU A 150 -6.44 -8.63 11.34
CA LEU A 150 -6.37 -10.03 10.90
C LEU A 150 -7.53 -10.86 11.48
N ILE A 151 -7.90 -10.62 12.74
CA ILE A 151 -9.03 -11.29 13.38
C ILE A 151 -10.32 -10.97 12.61
N ILE A 152 -10.51 -9.70 12.26
CA ILE A 152 -11.66 -9.24 11.48
C ILE A 152 -11.64 -9.86 10.08
N TYR A 153 -10.47 -9.97 9.45
CA TYR A 153 -10.31 -10.64 8.17
C TYR A 153 -10.78 -12.10 8.22
N VAL A 154 -10.33 -12.87 9.22
CA VAL A 154 -10.72 -14.29 9.38
C VAL A 154 -12.22 -14.42 9.66
N LEU A 155 -12.77 -13.62 10.57
CA LEU A 155 -14.20 -13.62 10.90
C LEU A 155 -15.08 -13.17 9.71
N SER A 156 -14.53 -12.38 8.80
CA SER A 156 -15.25 -11.88 7.62
C SER A 156 -15.30 -12.87 6.45
N LEU A 157 -14.56 -13.99 6.48
CA LEU A 157 -14.55 -15.00 5.43
C LEU A 157 -15.95 -15.51 5.02
N PRO A 158 -16.86 -15.90 5.94
CA PRO A 158 -18.21 -16.34 5.56
C PRO A 158 -19.07 -15.22 4.94
N LEU A 159 -18.68 -13.95 5.13
CA LEU A 159 -19.38 -12.76 4.65
C LEU A 159 -18.67 -12.13 3.44
N TYR A 160 -18.00 -12.95 2.62
CA TYR A 160 -17.26 -12.51 1.43
C TYR A 160 -16.25 -11.37 1.71
N ARG A 161 -15.74 -11.29 2.95
CA ARG A 161 -14.81 -10.25 3.43
C ARG A 161 -15.36 -8.83 3.41
N VAL A 162 -16.67 -8.64 3.21
CA VAL A 162 -17.30 -7.31 3.22
C VAL A 162 -17.03 -6.54 4.52
N PRO A 163 -17.21 -7.14 5.73
CA PRO A 163 -16.88 -6.46 6.98
C PRO A 163 -15.43 -5.97 7.07
N PHE A 164 -14.49 -6.79 6.57
CA PHE A 164 -13.08 -6.42 6.56
C PHE A 164 -12.83 -5.18 5.69
N TYR A 165 -13.44 -5.07 4.51
CA TYR A 165 -13.27 -3.89 3.67
C TYR A 165 -13.86 -2.61 4.27
N ILE A 166 -14.97 -2.72 5.01
CA ILE A 166 -15.55 -1.58 5.74
C ILE A 166 -14.59 -1.09 6.82
N VAL A 167 -14.02 -2.01 7.60
CA VAL A 167 -13.04 -1.68 8.65
C VAL A 167 -11.76 -1.11 8.05
N ALA A 168 -11.20 -1.78 7.02
CA ALA A 168 -9.98 -1.36 6.37
C ALA A 168 -10.09 0.03 5.73
N SER A 169 -11.23 0.34 5.10
CA SER A 169 -11.48 1.68 4.55
C SER A 169 -11.68 2.74 5.64
N THR A 170 -12.38 2.40 6.74
CA THR A 170 -12.61 3.31 7.87
C THR A 170 -11.32 3.69 8.60
N PHE A 171 -10.42 2.74 8.81
CA PHE A 171 -9.16 2.94 9.54
C PHE A 171 -7.94 3.14 8.63
N SER A 172 -8.17 3.38 7.33
CA SER A 172 -7.11 3.51 6.34
C SER A 172 -6.16 4.69 6.59
N MET A 173 -6.59 5.71 7.35
CA MET A 173 -5.83 6.94 7.62
C MET A 173 -5.14 6.94 8.99
N SER A 174 -5.39 5.96 9.84
CA SER A 174 -4.98 5.98 11.25
C SER A 174 -3.47 6.12 11.47
N VAL A 175 -2.64 5.52 10.61
CA VAL A 175 -1.18 5.66 10.71
C VAL A 175 -0.71 7.07 10.38
N PHE A 176 -1.35 7.75 9.42
CA PHE A 176 -1.01 9.10 9.06
C PHE A 176 -1.47 10.09 10.13
N VAL A 177 -2.69 9.93 10.65
CA VAL A 177 -3.17 10.72 11.79
C VAL A 177 -2.25 10.57 12.99
N LEU A 178 -1.78 9.36 13.30
CA LEU A 178 -0.83 9.12 14.39
C LEU A 178 0.48 9.93 14.19
N ILE A 179 0.95 10.06 12.95
CA ILE A 179 2.19 10.76 12.63
C ILE A 179 2.01 12.29 12.58
N PHE A 180 0.95 12.76 11.92
CA PHE A 180 0.74 14.18 11.64
C PHE A 180 0.03 14.90 12.79
N ASP A 181 -0.94 14.26 13.45
CA ASP A 181 -1.68 14.84 14.57
C ASP A 181 -1.06 14.45 15.94
N GLU A 182 0.03 13.67 15.96
CA GLU A 182 0.71 13.18 17.18
C GLU A 182 -0.25 12.46 18.16
N LYS A 183 -1.28 11.78 17.64
CA LYS A 183 -2.33 11.10 18.41
C LYS A 183 -1.93 9.67 18.83
N ASN A 184 -2.48 9.18 19.94
CA ASN A 184 -2.40 7.78 20.34
C ASN A 184 -3.22 6.87 19.41
N ILE A 185 -2.98 5.55 19.43
CA ILE A 185 -3.67 4.58 18.54
C ILE A 185 -5.21 4.68 18.61
N PRO A 186 -5.87 4.74 19.79
CA PRO A 186 -7.32 4.82 19.83
C PRO A 186 -7.87 6.12 19.22
N SER A 187 -7.26 7.26 19.54
CA SER A 187 -7.70 8.56 19.01
C SER A 187 -7.38 8.73 17.52
N SER A 188 -6.34 8.05 17.01
CA SER A 188 -6.04 8.03 15.57
C SER A 188 -7.00 7.15 14.77
N LEU A 189 -7.53 6.07 15.37
CA LEU A 189 -8.60 5.25 14.78
C LEU A 189 -9.91 6.04 14.69
N GLU A 190 -10.29 6.73 15.76
CA GLU A 190 -11.49 7.57 15.79
C GLU A 190 -11.41 8.71 14.77
N SER A 191 -10.29 9.44 14.74
CA SER A 191 -10.08 10.52 13.77
C SER A 191 -10.07 10.00 12.33
N SER A 192 -9.49 8.81 12.08
CA SER A 192 -9.56 8.19 10.75
C SER A 192 -11.00 7.86 10.35
N ALA A 193 -11.83 7.41 11.29
CA ALA A 193 -13.22 7.12 11.01
C ALA A 193 -14.02 8.37 10.63
N ALA A 194 -13.72 9.51 11.28
CA ALA A 194 -14.27 10.82 10.91
C ALA A 194 -13.80 11.27 9.53
N LEU A 195 -12.48 11.28 9.29
CA LEU A 195 -11.84 11.69 8.02
C LEU A 195 -12.32 10.90 6.82
N THR A 196 -12.56 9.60 7.00
CA THR A 196 -13.01 8.72 5.92
C THR A 196 -14.53 8.74 5.73
N GLY A 197 -15.26 9.51 6.56
CA GLY A 197 -16.70 9.71 6.47
C GLY A 197 -17.11 10.16 5.07
N GLY A 198 -17.99 9.39 4.42
CA GLY A 198 -18.46 9.67 3.06
C GLY A 198 -17.44 9.37 1.94
N MET A 199 -16.22 8.90 2.24
CA MET A 199 -15.22 8.52 1.24
C MET A 199 -14.89 7.02 1.23
N LYS A 200 -15.37 6.25 2.23
CA LYS A 200 -15.07 4.81 2.41
C LYS A 200 -15.19 3.97 1.13
N PHE A 201 -16.29 4.17 0.38
CA PHE A 201 -16.51 3.47 -0.89
C PHE A 201 -15.50 3.87 -1.95
N ALA A 202 -15.22 5.17 -2.11
CA ALA A 202 -14.23 5.66 -3.06
C ALA A 202 -12.80 5.16 -2.73
N ILE A 203 -12.46 5.11 -1.44
CA ILE A 203 -11.20 4.52 -0.94
C ILE A 203 -11.15 3.05 -1.35
N PHE A 204 -12.16 2.26 -0.99
CA PHE A 204 -12.24 0.85 -1.33
C PHE A 204 -12.09 0.62 -2.85
N VAL A 205 -12.90 1.29 -3.66
CA VAL A 205 -12.88 1.16 -5.13
C VAL A 205 -11.51 1.53 -5.70
N SER A 206 -10.87 2.58 -5.19
CA SER A 206 -9.57 3.01 -5.72
C SER A 206 -8.46 2.00 -5.43
N PHE A 207 -8.38 1.50 -4.20
CA PHE A 207 -7.41 0.46 -3.84
C PHE A 207 -7.70 -0.87 -4.55
N PHE A 208 -8.99 -1.22 -4.69
CA PHE A 208 -9.40 -2.40 -5.44
C PHE A 208 -9.03 -2.28 -6.93
N PHE A 209 -9.30 -1.14 -7.55
CA PHE A 209 -9.00 -0.91 -8.96
C PHE A 209 -7.48 -0.89 -9.21
N LEU A 210 -6.70 -0.24 -8.34
CA LEU A 210 -5.23 -0.28 -8.43
C LEU A 210 -4.71 -1.72 -8.33
N ARG A 211 -5.21 -2.50 -7.36
CA ARG A 211 -4.86 -3.92 -7.22
C ARG A 211 -5.18 -4.70 -8.50
N SER A 212 -6.37 -4.51 -9.04
CA SER A 212 -6.86 -5.21 -10.23
C SER A 212 -6.03 -4.89 -11.47
N VAL A 213 -5.70 -3.61 -11.71
CA VAL A 213 -4.87 -3.19 -12.85
C VAL A 213 -3.46 -3.80 -12.75
N LEU A 214 -2.84 -3.75 -11.58
CA LEU A 214 -1.50 -4.31 -11.39
C LEU A 214 -1.48 -5.84 -11.47
N ASN A 215 -2.48 -6.52 -10.92
CA ASN A 215 -2.62 -7.97 -11.04
C ASN A 215 -2.89 -8.39 -12.49
N PHE A 216 -3.70 -7.63 -13.23
CA PHE A 216 -3.94 -7.88 -14.64
C PHE A 216 -2.65 -7.78 -15.44
N GLY A 217 -1.87 -6.70 -15.24
CA GLY A 217 -0.57 -6.54 -15.89
C GLY A 217 0.40 -7.68 -15.58
N GLU A 218 0.46 -8.11 -14.31
CA GLU A 218 1.27 -9.26 -13.88
C GLU A 218 0.86 -10.54 -14.61
N ASN A 219 -0.43 -10.86 -14.59
CA ASN A 219 -0.94 -12.09 -15.19
C ASN A 219 -0.75 -12.11 -16.72
N VAL A 220 -0.90 -10.97 -17.40
CA VAL A 220 -0.64 -10.85 -18.84
C VAL A 220 0.84 -11.10 -19.14
N LEU A 221 1.76 -10.52 -18.38
CA LEU A 221 3.20 -10.76 -18.55
C LEU A 221 3.59 -12.21 -18.28
N LEU A 222 3.04 -12.81 -17.22
CA LEU A 222 3.24 -14.23 -16.93
C LEU A 222 2.72 -15.13 -18.06
N LEU A 223 1.57 -14.80 -18.64
CA LEU A 223 0.98 -15.55 -19.76
C LEU A 223 1.85 -15.48 -21.02
N ILE A 224 2.37 -14.29 -21.36
CA ILE A 224 3.16 -14.07 -22.57
C ILE A 224 4.53 -14.74 -22.49
N MET A 225 5.18 -14.68 -21.32
CA MET A 225 6.57 -15.11 -21.17
C MET A 225 6.74 -16.64 -21.01
N GLY A 226 5.65 -17.37 -20.81
CA GLY A 226 5.65 -18.83 -20.63
C GLY A 226 6.18 -19.28 -19.26
N SER A 227 5.88 -20.52 -18.86
CA SER A 227 6.06 -21.02 -17.49
C SER A 227 7.49 -21.43 -17.14
N LYS A 228 8.46 -20.50 -17.23
CA LYS A 228 9.80 -20.72 -16.64
C LYS A 228 9.78 -20.18 -15.22
N ALA A 229 10.00 -21.05 -14.23
CA ALA A 229 9.97 -20.70 -12.80
C ALA A 229 10.82 -19.46 -12.46
N THR A 230 11.99 -19.32 -13.08
CA THR A 230 12.87 -18.16 -12.91
C THR A 230 12.24 -16.86 -13.45
N VAL A 231 11.62 -16.92 -14.63
CA VAL A 231 10.99 -15.76 -15.27
C VAL A 231 9.74 -15.34 -14.49
N ASP A 232 8.94 -16.32 -14.05
CA ASP A 232 7.78 -16.09 -13.20
C ASP A 232 8.16 -15.40 -11.89
N GLY A 233 9.23 -15.88 -11.23
CA GLY A 233 9.73 -15.31 -9.99
C GLY A 233 10.18 -13.84 -10.15
N LEU A 234 10.87 -13.52 -11.24
CA LEU A 234 11.30 -12.15 -11.55
C LEU A 234 10.13 -11.23 -11.89
N ILE A 235 9.14 -11.69 -12.66
CA ILE A 235 7.94 -10.92 -12.97
C ILE A 235 7.17 -10.62 -11.68
N ARG A 236 6.96 -11.62 -10.82
CA ARG A 236 6.33 -11.46 -9.50
C ARG A 236 7.10 -10.47 -8.62
N ALA A 237 8.43 -10.54 -8.61
CA ALA A 237 9.27 -9.60 -7.87
C ALA A 237 9.14 -8.15 -8.39
N PHE A 238 9.10 -7.97 -9.70
CA PHE A 238 8.89 -6.66 -10.33
C PHE A 238 7.53 -6.07 -9.92
N PHE A 239 6.46 -6.84 -10.06
CA PHE A 239 5.12 -6.40 -9.69
C PHE A 239 4.95 -6.22 -8.18
N PHE A 240 5.67 -6.97 -7.36
CA PHE A 240 5.72 -6.74 -5.91
C PHE A 240 6.29 -5.36 -5.59
N ALA A 241 7.42 -4.98 -6.17
CA ALA A 241 8.03 -3.66 -5.96
C ALA A 241 7.11 -2.54 -6.47
N LEU A 242 6.57 -2.70 -7.68
CA LEU A 242 5.65 -1.73 -8.29
C LEU A 242 4.37 -1.54 -7.46
N LYS A 243 3.74 -2.63 -7.02
CA LYS A 243 2.57 -2.59 -6.13
C LYS A 243 2.90 -1.86 -4.85
N THR A 244 3.99 -2.22 -4.18
CA THR A 244 4.39 -1.61 -2.91
C THR A 244 4.47 -0.09 -3.00
N LEU A 245 5.19 0.45 -4.00
CA LEU A 245 5.31 1.90 -4.15
C LEU A 245 4.00 2.54 -4.61
N SER A 246 3.25 1.91 -5.51
CA SER A 246 1.98 2.44 -6.00
C SER A 246 0.91 2.50 -4.89
N PHE A 247 0.85 1.49 -4.03
CA PHE A 247 -0.03 1.49 -2.86
C PHE A 247 0.39 2.55 -1.84
N GLY A 248 1.69 2.75 -1.63
CA GLY A 248 2.21 3.86 -0.83
C GLY A 248 1.74 5.22 -1.39
N ARG A 249 1.86 5.43 -2.70
CA ARG A 249 1.37 6.66 -3.35
C ARG A 249 -0.14 6.84 -3.20
N MET A 250 -0.90 5.77 -3.43
CA MET A 250 -2.35 5.77 -3.31
C MET A 250 -2.78 6.13 -1.88
N ALA A 251 -2.10 5.59 -0.87
CA ALA A 251 -2.34 5.93 0.53
C ALA A 251 -2.10 7.42 0.81
N GLY A 252 -0.97 7.97 0.31
CA GLY A 252 -0.69 9.40 0.40
C GLY A 252 -1.76 10.28 -0.30
N ILE A 253 -2.12 9.95 -1.54
CA ILE A 253 -3.17 10.67 -2.30
C ILE A 253 -4.49 10.65 -1.54
N THR A 254 -4.86 9.48 -1.01
CA THR A 254 -6.13 9.31 -0.29
C THR A 254 -6.15 10.13 0.99
N PHE A 255 -5.05 10.12 1.75
CA PHE A 255 -4.92 10.95 2.95
C PHE A 255 -5.06 12.44 2.65
N ARG A 256 -4.37 12.90 1.59
CA ARG A 256 -4.45 14.29 1.13
C ARG A 256 -5.88 14.67 0.74
N LEU A 257 -6.59 13.80 0.03
CA LEU A 257 -7.99 14.05 -0.37
C LEU A 257 -8.94 14.07 0.84
N ALA A 258 -8.75 13.17 1.81
CA ALA A 258 -9.56 13.10 3.01
C ALA A 258 -9.40 14.37 3.86
N TYR A 259 -8.17 14.84 4.07
CA TYR A 259 -7.91 16.10 4.78
C TYR A 259 -8.40 17.34 4.01
N TYR A 260 -8.27 17.36 2.68
CA TYR A 260 -8.78 18.49 1.89
C TYR A 260 -10.28 18.70 2.07
N LYS A 261 -11.04 17.59 2.11
CA LYS A 261 -12.49 17.62 2.34
C LYS A 261 -12.86 18.31 3.67
N GLU A 262 -12.03 18.19 4.69
CA GLU A 262 -12.26 18.83 6.00
C GLU A 262 -11.72 20.27 6.07
N SER A 263 -11.03 20.75 5.03
CA SER A 263 -10.45 22.09 5.05
C SER A 263 -11.51 23.19 4.85
N PRO A 264 -11.35 24.38 5.48
CA PRO A 264 -12.27 25.50 5.31
C PRO A 264 -12.45 25.90 3.84
N ALA A 265 -11.37 25.85 3.07
CA ALA A 265 -11.37 26.17 1.64
C ALA A 265 -12.19 25.21 0.75
N PHE A 266 -12.54 24.02 1.26
CA PHE A 266 -13.49 23.12 0.60
C PHE A 266 -14.93 23.43 1.02
N GLN A 267 -15.15 23.76 2.30
CA GLN A 267 -16.46 24.17 2.81
C GLN A 267 -16.94 25.46 2.13
N ASP A 268 -16.08 26.47 2.03
CA ASP A 268 -16.40 27.74 1.36
C ASP A 268 -16.86 27.54 -0.10
N ARG A 269 -16.27 26.58 -0.83
CA ARG A 269 -16.66 26.28 -2.23
C ARG A 269 -17.95 25.49 -2.36
N MET A 270 -18.29 24.70 -1.34
CA MET A 270 -19.56 23.96 -1.30
C MET A 270 -20.71 24.88 -0.88
N ASP A 271 -20.42 25.92 -0.09
CA ASP A 271 -21.38 26.93 0.32
C ASP A 271 -21.67 27.97 -0.80
N GLU A 272 -20.77 28.09 -1.79
CA GLU A 272 -20.94 28.92 -3.00
C GLU A 272 -21.74 28.23 -4.14
N GLN A 273 -22.15 26.96 -4.00
CA GLN A 273 -22.92 26.19 -5.00
C GLN A 273 -24.38 25.98 -4.59
#